data_AF-A0A1M4XX39-F1
#
_entry.id   AF-A0A1M4XX39-F1
#
_cell.length_a   1.000
_cell.length_b   1.000
_cell.length_c   1.000
_cell.angle_alpha   90.00
_cell.angle_beta   90.00
_cell.angle_gamma   90.00
#
_symmetry.space_group_name_H-M   'P 1'
#
loop_
_entity.id
_entity.type
_entity.pdbx_description
1 polymer ?
#
loop_
_entity_poly.entity_id
_entity_poly.type
_entity_poly.pdbx_seq_one_letter_code
_entity_poly.pdbx_strand_id
1 'polypeptide(L)'
;MRKVTALLLVLALLVSLVPAAGFAQDQPQEQLIWRQVGLAYFDVWKHTSGEWQDSDGDGVKDGPKGDPNASDPSYWQNKKARATYTLPSSLLEKYKVTRIEVRGEFGQEEYDAYVALQGHGYPNPWWRLGMDESAKYYTWARYRDRHYDVKPENFSVRKTDEDLSKGTAVAQWQLNLAPKKYAINRKENRFPGDESNPNLANAVEGWRWWLPVYIEWYGIPKEVPPDFYAKITPKQVQADPGQKLTFTATFGLKQGFSKPSRARLSAYHVVNGREYPVTLEPESGAPDPKNPVEFQPGQEYKYKVSVTAQDEDSKVMVKINPVDVSEDADWSDNSDEALIAVIQQQPPTGSGELVLQAYSYPGKDLRGNYQPSKPRPVNTAKWSDDVTATLTVKKPRPPRGTLDWWEISSAKLTYPKQHPSFSFGRPLPPQGTVTVNMKVPGRADPDTDELKATAKFVEDWAMDGFPVYSMIDGKQLTTEKPKDYPVTATYTVRYRYHYVVCDEDGSCYTIYVTAEDTRTATQNLKVTGAGTVPYAS
;
A
#
# COMPACT_ATOMS: atom_id res chain seq x y z
N MET A 1 54.99 53.18 20.12
CA MET A 1 53.79 53.63 19.37
C MET A 1 53.70 53.05 17.96
N ARG A 2 54.74 53.05 17.12
CA ARG A 2 54.65 52.54 15.72
C ARG A 2 54.19 51.07 15.54
N LYS A 3 54.42 50.19 16.51
CA LYS A 3 53.99 48.77 16.43
C LYS A 3 52.50 48.54 16.73
N VAL A 4 51.86 49.45 17.47
CA VAL A 4 50.42 49.38 17.79
C VAL A 4 49.58 49.88 16.60
N THR A 5 50.09 50.87 15.88
CA THR A 5 49.43 51.41 14.67
C THR A 5 49.41 50.41 13.52
N ALA A 6 50.47 49.62 13.34
CA ALA A 6 50.52 48.57 12.32
C ALA A 6 49.57 47.39 12.64
N LEU A 7 49.44 47.01 13.92
CA LEU A 7 48.52 45.96 14.33
C LEU A 7 47.04 46.36 14.14
N LEU A 8 46.70 47.63 14.42
CA LEU A 8 45.35 48.17 14.19
C LEU A 8 45.00 48.28 12.70
N LEU A 9 45.96 48.59 11.83
CA LEU A 9 45.76 48.62 10.37
C LEU A 9 45.55 47.21 9.79
N VAL A 10 46.27 46.20 10.28
CA VAL A 10 46.07 44.81 9.87
C VAL A 10 44.75 44.26 10.41
N LEU A 11 44.34 44.62 11.63
CA LEU A 11 43.04 44.24 12.19
C LEU A 11 41.88 44.92 11.43
N ALA A 12 42.03 46.20 11.05
CA ALA A 12 41.04 46.90 10.24
C ALA A 12 40.93 46.32 8.81
N LEU A 13 42.05 45.90 8.21
CA LEU A 13 42.06 45.22 6.92
C LEU A 13 41.41 43.81 7.00
N LEU A 14 41.64 43.08 8.10
CA LEU A 14 41.03 41.78 8.36
C LEU A 14 39.54 41.86 8.67
N VAL A 15 39.07 42.94 9.32
CA VAL A 15 37.64 43.19 9.53
C VAL A 15 36.95 43.67 8.25
N SER A 16 37.66 44.36 7.34
CA SER A 16 37.15 44.73 6.01
C SER A 16 37.12 43.58 4.99
N LEU A 17 37.77 42.46 5.32
CA LEU A 17 37.77 41.22 4.53
C LEU A 17 36.79 40.18 5.07
N VAL A 18 36.01 40.49 6.11
CA VAL A 18 34.76 39.77 6.35
C VAL A 18 33.85 40.22 5.21
N PRO A 19 33.55 39.37 4.20
CA PRO A 19 32.46 39.72 3.30
C PRO A 19 31.30 40.02 4.22
N ALA A 20 30.79 41.23 4.16
CA ALA A 20 29.43 41.50 4.56
C ALA A 20 28.59 40.64 3.61
N ALA A 21 28.50 39.33 3.91
CA ALA A 21 27.37 38.49 3.60
C ALA A 21 26.24 39.12 4.39
N GLY A 22 25.78 40.26 3.87
CA GLY A 22 24.50 40.80 4.22
C GLY A 22 23.56 39.63 4.02
N PHE A 23 22.93 39.23 5.10
CA PHE A 23 21.69 38.47 5.06
C PHE A 23 20.63 39.34 4.36
N ALA A 24 20.87 39.70 3.09
CA ALA A 24 19.81 39.99 2.17
C ALA A 24 19.07 38.66 2.11
N GLN A 25 17.92 38.57 2.77
CA GLN A 25 17.00 37.48 2.54
C GLN A 25 16.88 37.37 1.02
N ASP A 26 17.33 36.24 0.46
CA ASP A 26 17.14 35.87 -0.94
C ASP A 26 15.63 35.72 -1.16
N GLN A 27 14.94 36.86 -1.18
CA GLN A 27 13.59 36.97 -1.70
C GLN A 27 13.72 36.48 -3.13
N PRO A 28 13.01 35.41 -3.51
CA PRO A 28 13.10 34.89 -4.86
C PRO A 28 12.79 36.04 -5.82
N GLN A 29 13.77 36.39 -6.64
CA GLN A 29 13.67 37.55 -7.53
C GLN A 29 12.67 37.22 -8.64
N GLU A 30 11.75 38.16 -8.92
CA GLU A 30 10.88 38.06 -10.07
C GLU A 30 11.72 37.89 -11.33
N GLN A 31 11.41 36.86 -12.12
CA GLN A 31 12.07 36.59 -13.37
C GLN A 31 11.05 36.33 -14.47
N LEU A 32 11.47 36.53 -15.72
CA LEU A 32 10.69 36.13 -16.87
C LEU A 32 10.64 34.60 -16.95
N ILE A 33 9.43 34.03 -16.89
CA ILE A 33 9.20 32.58 -16.90
C ILE A 33 8.67 32.08 -18.25
N TRP A 34 8.04 32.95 -19.05
CA TRP A 34 7.49 32.56 -20.34
C TRP A 34 7.27 33.74 -21.29
N ARG A 35 7.36 33.46 -22.59
CA ARG A 35 7.01 34.39 -23.68
C ARG A 35 6.07 33.70 -24.65
N GLN A 36 5.11 34.46 -25.16
CA GLN A 36 4.15 33.97 -26.13
C GLN A 36 3.87 35.03 -27.20
N VAL A 37 3.97 34.63 -28.47
CA VAL A 37 3.39 35.38 -29.59
C VAL A 37 1.97 34.83 -29.81
N GLY A 38 0.97 35.65 -29.50
CA GLY A 38 -0.43 35.37 -29.79
C GLY A 38 -0.83 35.91 -31.17
N LEU A 39 -1.76 35.22 -31.81
CA LEU A 39 -2.32 35.64 -33.09
C LEU A 39 -3.85 35.49 -33.04
N ALA A 40 -4.52 36.54 -32.57
CA ALA A 40 -5.98 36.63 -32.67
C ALA A 40 -6.39 37.18 -34.05
N TYR A 41 -7.69 37.27 -34.30
CA TYR A 41 -8.23 37.82 -35.55
C TYR A 41 -9.55 38.55 -35.32
N PHE A 42 -9.88 39.45 -36.25
CA PHE A 42 -11.20 40.06 -36.38
C PHE A 42 -11.76 39.69 -37.77
N ASP A 43 -12.88 38.99 -37.80
CA ASP A 43 -13.54 38.58 -39.05
C ASP A 43 -14.81 39.40 -39.24
N VAL A 44 -15.04 39.88 -40.46
CA VAL A 44 -16.33 40.47 -40.87
C VAL A 44 -16.91 39.70 -42.04
N TRP A 45 -18.23 39.59 -42.07
CA TRP A 45 -18.95 38.85 -43.09
C TRP A 45 -20.06 39.71 -43.67
N LYS A 46 -20.18 39.70 -45.00
CA LYS A 46 -21.28 40.33 -45.73
C LYS A 46 -22.27 39.25 -46.11
N HIS A 47 -23.53 39.40 -45.77
CA HIS A 47 -24.58 38.43 -46.10
C HIS A 47 -25.17 38.68 -47.50
N THR A 48 -25.93 37.71 -48.02
CA THR A 48 -26.65 37.82 -49.30
C THR A 48 -27.60 39.03 -49.38
N SER A 49 -28.04 39.57 -48.24
CA SER A 49 -28.80 40.83 -48.15
C SER A 49 -27.98 42.07 -48.54
N GLY A 50 -26.65 41.94 -48.67
CA GLY A 50 -25.73 43.05 -48.90
C GLY A 50 -25.31 43.77 -47.61
N GLU A 51 -25.80 43.33 -46.46
CA GLU A 51 -25.48 43.90 -45.15
C GLU A 51 -24.29 43.19 -44.49
N TRP A 52 -23.51 43.95 -43.74
CA TRP A 52 -22.42 43.44 -42.91
C TRP A 52 -22.94 42.90 -41.57
N GLN A 53 -22.27 41.86 -41.05
CA GLN A 53 -22.50 41.31 -39.72
C GLN A 53 -21.96 42.28 -38.64
N ASP A 54 -22.64 42.37 -37.51
CA ASP A 54 -22.09 42.91 -36.26
C ASP A 54 -21.27 41.79 -35.57
N SER A 55 -19.96 41.83 -35.74
CA SER A 55 -19.01 40.78 -35.33
C SER A 55 -18.55 40.95 -33.88
N ASP A 56 -18.54 42.17 -33.33
CA ASP A 56 -18.19 42.42 -31.93
C ASP A 56 -19.39 42.61 -31.00
N GLY A 57 -20.61 42.61 -31.55
CA GLY A 57 -21.87 42.65 -30.81
C GLY A 57 -22.19 44.03 -30.24
N ASP A 58 -21.62 45.10 -30.81
CA ASP A 58 -21.80 46.48 -30.35
C ASP A 58 -23.13 47.12 -30.83
N GLY A 59 -23.92 46.40 -31.64
CA GLY A 59 -25.16 46.86 -32.25
C GLY A 59 -24.96 47.58 -33.59
N VAL A 60 -23.72 47.71 -34.06
CA VAL A 60 -23.34 48.34 -35.33
C VAL A 60 -22.74 47.28 -36.25
N LYS A 61 -23.11 47.32 -37.52
CA LYS A 61 -22.59 46.39 -38.53
C LYS A 61 -21.11 46.67 -38.80
N ASP A 62 -20.32 45.62 -39.00
CA ASP A 62 -18.87 45.72 -39.20
C ASP A 62 -18.47 45.56 -40.66
N GLY A 63 -18.07 46.65 -41.30
CA GLY A 63 -17.63 46.64 -42.70
C GLY A 63 -16.20 47.16 -42.85
N PRO A 64 -15.45 46.76 -43.89
CA PRO A 64 -14.13 47.34 -44.16
C PRO A 64 -14.25 48.80 -44.61
N LYS A 65 -13.29 49.63 -44.21
CA LYS A 65 -13.20 51.02 -44.65
C LYS A 65 -13.18 51.12 -46.18
N GLY A 66 -14.06 51.97 -46.71
CA GLY A 66 -14.21 52.21 -48.15
C GLY A 66 -15.18 51.27 -48.86
N ASP A 67 -15.86 50.35 -48.15
CA ASP A 67 -17.01 49.65 -48.72
C ASP A 67 -18.20 50.62 -48.87
N PRO A 68 -18.87 50.68 -50.04
CA PRO A 68 -20.03 51.55 -50.23
C PRO A 68 -21.17 51.30 -49.23
N ASN A 69 -21.28 50.08 -48.69
CA ASN A 69 -22.30 49.70 -47.70
C ASN A 69 -21.83 49.92 -46.25
N ALA A 70 -20.64 50.51 -46.05
CA ALA A 70 -20.04 50.86 -44.77
C ALA A 70 -19.60 52.34 -44.77
N SER A 71 -20.49 53.22 -45.23
CA SER A 71 -20.24 54.66 -45.35
C SER A 71 -20.18 55.39 -44.00
N ASP A 72 -20.83 54.86 -42.97
CA ASP A 72 -20.74 55.39 -41.60
C ASP A 72 -19.40 54.96 -40.97
N PRO A 73 -18.59 55.89 -40.45
CA PRO A 73 -17.35 55.58 -39.74
C PRO A 73 -17.51 54.54 -38.62
N SER A 74 -18.66 54.48 -37.96
CA SER A 74 -18.95 53.49 -36.90
C SER A 74 -18.88 52.03 -37.40
N TYR A 75 -18.99 51.78 -38.70
CA TYR A 75 -18.89 50.42 -39.25
C TYR A 75 -17.45 49.89 -39.26
N TRP A 76 -16.46 50.77 -39.27
CA TRP A 76 -15.06 50.39 -39.38
C TRP A 76 -14.16 50.99 -38.32
N GLN A 77 -14.64 51.92 -37.49
CA GLN A 77 -13.85 52.54 -36.42
C GLN A 77 -14.09 51.91 -35.05
N ASN A 78 -13.07 51.96 -34.20
CA ASN A 78 -13.13 51.63 -32.77
C ASN A 78 -13.60 50.21 -32.44
N LYS A 79 -13.36 49.27 -33.35
CA LYS A 79 -13.72 47.86 -33.17
C LYS A 79 -12.88 47.20 -32.11
N LYS A 80 -13.51 46.30 -31.35
CA LYS A 80 -12.89 45.65 -30.21
C LYS A 80 -12.87 44.14 -30.38
N ALA A 81 -11.70 43.56 -30.26
CA ALA A 81 -11.54 42.11 -30.13
C ALA A 81 -10.95 41.78 -28.77
N ARG A 82 -11.28 40.60 -28.25
CA ARG A 82 -10.72 40.06 -27.00
C ARG A 82 -10.28 38.62 -27.21
N ALA A 83 -9.17 38.25 -26.59
CA ALA A 83 -8.74 36.86 -26.52
C ALA A 83 -8.06 36.60 -25.18
N THR A 84 -8.34 35.42 -24.64
CA THR A 84 -7.75 34.94 -23.39
C THR A 84 -6.53 34.09 -23.71
N TYR A 85 -5.44 34.35 -22.98
CA TYR A 85 -4.21 33.60 -23.05
C TYR A 85 -3.92 32.97 -21.70
N THR A 86 -3.39 31.75 -21.72
CA THR A 86 -3.14 30.95 -20.53
C THR A 86 -1.70 30.45 -20.53
N LEU A 87 -1.01 30.61 -19.40
CA LEU A 87 0.32 30.06 -19.16
C LEU A 87 0.24 28.52 -19.13
N PRO A 88 1.19 27.78 -19.72
CA PRO A 88 1.23 26.33 -19.61
C PRO A 88 1.19 25.84 -18.15
N SER A 89 0.37 24.82 -17.87
CA SER A 89 0.17 24.29 -16.51
C SER A 89 1.48 23.83 -15.85
N SER A 90 2.41 23.25 -16.62
CA SER A 90 3.72 22.82 -16.12
C SER A 90 4.60 23.97 -15.61
N LEU A 91 4.39 25.19 -16.09
CA LEU A 91 5.04 26.39 -15.55
C LEU A 91 4.28 26.92 -14.34
N LEU A 92 2.94 26.84 -14.33
CA LEU A 92 2.12 27.18 -13.16
C LEU A 92 2.39 26.27 -11.96
N GLU A 93 2.80 25.03 -12.16
CA GLU A 93 3.23 24.13 -11.09
C GLU A 93 4.55 24.60 -10.46
N LYS A 94 5.48 25.10 -11.28
CA LYS A 94 6.85 25.47 -10.87
C LYS A 94 6.99 26.91 -10.38
N TYR A 95 6.13 27.81 -10.85
CA TYR A 95 6.24 29.24 -10.59
C TYR A 95 4.95 29.81 -10.03
N LYS A 96 5.06 30.77 -9.12
CA LYS A 96 3.98 31.69 -8.76
C LYS A 96 4.07 32.89 -9.70
N VAL A 97 3.07 33.07 -10.56
CA VAL A 97 3.00 34.23 -11.46
C VAL A 97 2.81 35.49 -10.64
N THR A 98 3.63 36.51 -10.92
CA THR A 98 3.63 37.79 -10.21
C THR A 98 3.21 38.95 -11.11
N ARG A 99 3.47 38.85 -12.43
CA ARG A 99 3.15 39.89 -13.39
C ARG A 99 2.98 39.32 -14.79
N ILE A 100 2.06 39.91 -15.56
CA ILE A 100 1.84 39.59 -16.97
C ILE A 100 1.85 40.89 -17.76
N GLU A 101 2.60 40.93 -18.86
CA GLU A 101 2.65 42.07 -19.75
C GLU A 101 2.12 41.71 -21.14
N VAL A 102 1.39 42.64 -21.74
CA VAL A 102 0.75 42.50 -23.04
C VAL A 102 1.10 43.71 -23.88
N ARG A 103 1.71 43.50 -25.05
CA ARG A 103 2.04 44.56 -26.00
C ARG A 103 1.75 44.15 -27.45
N GLY A 104 1.42 45.13 -28.29
CA GLY A 104 1.01 44.90 -29.68
C GLY A 104 2.14 45.10 -30.67
N GLU A 105 3.15 45.86 -30.25
CA GLU A 105 4.36 46.10 -31.02
C GLU A 105 5.47 45.19 -30.51
N PHE A 106 6.05 44.42 -31.42
CA PHE A 106 7.22 43.58 -31.18
C PHE A 106 7.97 43.37 -32.50
N GLY A 107 9.28 43.14 -32.40
CA GLY A 107 10.17 42.98 -33.54
C GLY A 107 10.60 41.53 -33.77
N GLN A 108 11.63 41.40 -34.61
CA GLN A 108 12.24 40.11 -34.92
C GLN A 108 12.82 39.46 -33.66
N GLU A 109 13.48 40.23 -32.79
CA GLU A 109 14.16 39.70 -31.61
C GLU A 109 13.18 39.02 -30.65
N GLU A 110 12.02 39.65 -30.38
CA GLU A 110 10.97 39.05 -29.55
C GLU A 110 10.36 37.81 -30.17
N TYR A 111 10.16 37.82 -31.49
CA TYR A 111 9.64 36.68 -32.22
C TYR A 111 10.62 35.51 -32.15
N ASP A 112 11.90 35.75 -32.43
CA ASP A 112 12.95 34.75 -32.38
C ASP A 112 13.12 34.20 -30.96
N ALA A 113 13.00 35.06 -29.92
CA ALA A 113 13.00 34.63 -28.52
C ALA A 113 11.82 33.71 -28.18
N TYR A 114 10.64 33.97 -28.75
CA TYR A 114 9.50 33.06 -28.63
C TYR A 114 9.76 31.72 -29.33
N VAL A 115 10.26 31.75 -30.57
CA VAL A 115 10.56 30.53 -31.35
C VAL A 115 11.59 29.65 -30.63
N ALA A 116 12.62 30.25 -30.03
CA ALA A 116 13.64 29.53 -29.28
C ALA A 116 13.05 28.81 -28.04
N LEU A 117 12.08 29.41 -27.35
CA LEU A 117 11.46 28.85 -26.15
C LEU A 117 10.53 27.66 -26.42
N GLN A 118 9.78 27.69 -27.52
CA GLN A 118 8.87 26.60 -27.89
C GLN A 118 9.60 25.40 -28.52
N GLY A 119 10.92 25.53 -28.78
CA GLY A 119 11.70 24.57 -29.57
C GLY A 119 11.33 24.55 -31.07
N HIS A 120 10.32 25.33 -31.46
CA HIS A 120 9.59 25.27 -32.72
C HIS A 120 8.89 26.63 -32.95
N GLY A 121 8.83 27.14 -34.18
CA GLY A 121 8.13 28.41 -34.44
C GLY A 121 6.60 28.32 -34.29
N TYR A 122 5.88 29.41 -34.54
CA TYR A 122 4.40 29.35 -34.59
C TYR A 122 3.99 28.26 -35.60
N PRO A 123 3.23 27.23 -35.19
CA PRO A 123 2.90 26.12 -36.07
C PRO A 123 2.14 26.66 -37.26
N ASN A 124 2.70 26.47 -38.46
CA ASN A 124 2.08 26.91 -39.69
C ASN A 124 0.76 26.14 -39.88
N PRO A 125 -0.44 26.72 -39.74
CA PRO A 125 -1.69 25.96 -39.82
C PRO A 125 -1.84 25.20 -41.16
N TRP A 126 -1.12 25.66 -42.19
CA TRP A 126 -1.07 25.09 -43.53
C TRP A 126 -0.20 23.82 -43.65
N TRP A 127 0.58 23.40 -42.63
CA TRP A 127 1.38 22.16 -42.69
C TRP A 127 0.50 20.91 -42.78
N ARG A 128 -0.74 20.96 -42.27
CA ARG A 128 -1.73 19.87 -42.39
C ARG A 128 -2.24 19.64 -43.82
N LEU A 129 -1.90 20.52 -44.77
CA LEU A 129 -2.29 20.43 -46.18
C LEU A 129 -1.19 19.84 -47.07
N GLY A 130 -0.24 19.08 -46.50
CA GLY A 130 0.76 18.32 -47.26
C GLY A 130 1.95 19.14 -47.76
N MET A 131 2.25 20.28 -47.14
CA MET A 131 3.49 21.02 -47.40
C MET A 131 4.69 20.36 -46.70
N ASP A 132 5.87 20.52 -47.30
CA ASP A 132 7.18 20.07 -46.77
C ASP A 132 7.34 20.39 -45.27
N GLU A 133 7.93 19.47 -44.50
CA GLU A 133 8.22 19.66 -43.08
C GLU A 133 9.08 20.90 -42.81
N SER A 134 9.87 21.36 -43.79
CA SER A 134 10.62 22.62 -43.73
C SER A 134 9.72 23.87 -43.63
N ALA A 135 8.43 23.76 -44.00
CA ALA A 135 7.42 24.81 -43.90
C ALA A 135 6.61 24.77 -42.59
N LYS A 136 6.96 23.90 -41.62
CA LYS A 136 6.24 23.77 -40.34
C LYS A 136 6.19 25.07 -39.54
N TYR A 137 7.13 25.98 -39.76
CA TYR A 137 7.29 27.21 -38.96
C TYR A 137 7.38 28.47 -39.82
N TYR A 138 6.73 29.53 -39.36
CA TYR A 138 6.89 30.85 -39.96
C TYR A 138 8.25 31.44 -39.60
N THR A 139 9.06 31.82 -40.60
CA THR A 139 10.17 32.76 -40.39
C THR A 139 9.61 34.12 -39.98
N TRP A 140 10.39 34.95 -39.27
CA TRP A 140 9.96 36.32 -38.94
C TRP A 140 9.49 37.07 -40.18
N ALA A 141 10.25 37.02 -41.29
CA ALA A 141 9.87 37.70 -42.54
C ALA A 141 8.48 37.27 -43.05
N ARG A 142 8.16 35.97 -43.00
CA ARG A 142 6.86 35.44 -43.43
C ARG A 142 5.75 35.74 -42.43
N TYR A 143 6.05 35.68 -41.13
CA TYR A 143 5.09 36.07 -40.08
C TYR A 143 4.75 37.56 -40.24
N ARG A 144 5.78 38.40 -40.41
CA ARG A 144 5.65 39.83 -40.56
C ARG A 144 4.81 40.18 -41.79
N ASP A 145 5.19 39.67 -42.95
CA ASP A 145 4.49 39.89 -44.23
C ASP A 145 3.01 39.47 -44.18
N ARG A 146 2.67 38.35 -43.54
CA ARG A 146 1.29 37.83 -43.54
C ARG A 146 0.40 38.33 -42.41
N HIS A 147 0.99 38.70 -41.27
CA HIS A 147 0.25 38.88 -40.02
C HIS A 147 0.55 40.21 -39.32
N TYR A 148 1.75 40.78 -39.50
CA TYR A 148 2.16 41.99 -38.77
C TYR A 148 2.07 43.26 -39.62
N ASP A 149 2.56 43.22 -40.86
CA ASP A 149 2.55 44.35 -41.79
C ASP A 149 1.14 44.61 -42.36
N VAL A 150 0.25 43.61 -42.25
CA VAL A 150 -1.15 43.63 -42.70
C VAL A 150 -2.09 44.01 -41.53
N LYS A 151 -1.60 44.82 -40.58
CA LYS A 151 -2.36 45.23 -39.40
C LYS A 151 -3.45 46.24 -39.74
N PRO A 152 -4.57 46.24 -39.00
CA PRO A 152 -5.61 47.25 -39.16
C PRO A 152 -5.11 48.66 -38.78
N GLU A 153 -5.85 49.69 -39.19
CA GLU A 153 -5.52 51.09 -38.85
C GLU A 153 -5.78 51.35 -37.36
N ASN A 154 -5.11 52.34 -36.75
CA ASN A 154 -5.27 52.69 -35.33
C ASN A 154 -5.20 51.51 -34.36
N PHE A 155 -4.35 50.53 -34.70
CA PHE A 155 -4.18 49.30 -33.93
C PHE A 155 -3.49 49.57 -32.60
N SER A 156 -4.15 49.20 -31.51
CA SER A 156 -3.57 49.15 -30.17
C SER A 156 -4.05 47.90 -29.44
N VAL A 157 -3.26 47.41 -28.49
CA VAL A 157 -3.64 46.31 -27.62
C VAL A 157 -3.32 46.69 -26.18
N ARG A 158 -4.15 46.23 -25.25
CA ARG A 158 -3.94 46.38 -23.82
C ARG A 158 -4.42 45.14 -23.08
N LYS A 159 -3.84 44.89 -21.90
CA LYS A 159 -4.38 43.93 -20.93
C LYS A 159 -5.63 44.52 -20.29
N THR A 160 -6.74 43.78 -20.29
CA THR A 160 -8.02 44.23 -19.71
C THR A 160 -8.46 43.43 -18.51
N ASP A 161 -7.91 42.23 -18.33
CA ASP A 161 -8.20 41.34 -17.22
C ASP A 161 -7.02 40.38 -17.02
N GLU A 162 -6.83 39.92 -15.79
CA GLU A 162 -5.87 38.87 -15.46
C GLU A 162 -6.25 38.09 -14.19
N ASP A 163 -5.88 36.81 -14.17
CA ASP A 163 -5.92 35.97 -12.99
C ASP A 163 -4.54 35.34 -12.82
N LEU A 164 -3.71 35.96 -11.97
CA LEU A 164 -2.33 35.51 -11.71
C LEU A 164 -2.29 34.10 -11.10
N SER A 165 -3.32 33.71 -10.34
CA SER A 165 -3.38 32.38 -9.71
C SER A 165 -3.60 31.27 -10.74
N LYS A 166 -4.34 31.58 -11.81
CA LYS A 166 -4.60 30.67 -12.94
C LYS A 166 -3.64 30.88 -14.12
N GLY A 167 -2.75 31.87 -14.04
CA GLY A 167 -1.90 32.27 -15.16
C GLY A 167 -2.72 32.63 -16.40
N THR A 168 -3.74 33.47 -16.27
CA THR A 168 -4.53 33.92 -17.43
C THR A 168 -4.49 35.43 -17.61
N ALA A 169 -4.50 35.90 -18.85
CA ALA A 169 -4.62 37.31 -19.20
C ALA A 169 -5.54 37.50 -20.41
N VAL A 170 -6.32 38.58 -20.41
CA VAL A 170 -7.17 38.96 -21.54
C VAL A 170 -6.56 40.16 -22.26
N ALA A 171 -6.09 39.91 -23.47
CA ALA A 171 -5.69 40.98 -24.39
C ALA A 171 -6.94 41.52 -25.09
N GLN A 172 -7.07 42.84 -25.13
CA GLN A 172 -8.10 43.52 -25.90
C GLN A 172 -7.43 44.42 -26.93
N TRP A 173 -7.82 44.25 -28.19
CA TRP A 173 -7.43 45.10 -29.28
C TRP A 173 -8.48 46.19 -29.49
N GLN A 174 -8.01 47.39 -29.83
CA GLN A 174 -8.81 48.44 -30.43
C GLN A 174 -8.23 48.72 -31.80
N LEU A 175 -9.08 48.70 -32.83
CA LEU A 175 -8.66 48.79 -34.22
C LEU A 175 -9.69 49.51 -35.09
N ASN A 176 -9.23 49.97 -36.24
CA ASN A 176 -10.06 50.39 -37.35
C ASN A 176 -9.88 49.41 -38.51
N LEU A 177 -10.99 48.88 -39.04
CA LEU A 177 -10.99 47.93 -40.15
C LEU A 177 -10.43 48.59 -41.41
N ALA A 178 -9.16 48.31 -41.72
CA ALA A 178 -8.46 48.88 -42.85
C ALA A 178 -9.12 48.45 -44.19
N PRO A 179 -8.82 49.12 -45.32
CA PRO A 179 -9.33 48.68 -46.62
C PRO A 179 -9.00 47.22 -46.92
N LYS A 180 -9.87 46.54 -47.69
CA LYS A 180 -9.81 45.09 -48.01
C LYS A 180 -8.43 44.59 -48.46
N LYS A 181 -7.61 45.44 -49.10
CA LYS A 181 -6.23 45.11 -49.51
C LYS A 181 -5.28 44.78 -48.34
N TYR A 182 -5.65 45.16 -47.12
CA TYR A 182 -4.93 44.84 -45.88
C TYR A 182 -5.67 43.78 -45.04
N ALA A 183 -6.47 42.94 -45.68
CA ALA A 183 -7.20 41.86 -45.03
C ALA A 183 -7.11 40.59 -45.88
N ILE A 184 -7.25 39.44 -45.23
CA ILE A 184 -7.35 38.16 -45.95
C ILE A 184 -8.79 37.96 -46.41
N ASN A 185 -8.98 37.74 -47.71
CA ASN A 185 -10.26 37.27 -48.23
C ASN A 185 -10.54 35.85 -47.71
N ARG A 186 -11.45 35.74 -46.75
CA ARG A 186 -11.82 34.48 -46.09
C ARG A 186 -12.72 33.60 -46.95
N LYS A 187 -13.40 34.18 -47.94
CA LYS A 187 -14.23 33.43 -48.87
C LYS A 187 -13.38 32.64 -49.87
N GLU A 188 -12.30 33.25 -50.35
CA GLU A 188 -11.36 32.60 -51.28
C GLU A 188 -10.36 31.69 -50.55
N ASN A 189 -9.97 32.04 -49.32
CA ASN A 189 -9.07 31.24 -48.48
C ASN A 189 -9.84 30.55 -47.33
N ARG A 190 -10.77 29.65 -47.67
CA ARG A 190 -11.44 28.81 -46.67
C ARG A 190 -10.43 27.88 -46.00
N PHE A 191 -10.39 27.89 -44.67
CA PHE A 191 -9.56 26.94 -43.94
C PHE A 191 -10.33 25.62 -43.78
N PRO A 192 -9.65 24.46 -43.83
CA PRO A 192 -10.27 23.19 -43.49
C PRO A 192 -10.90 23.27 -42.09
N GLY A 193 -12.22 23.04 -42.00
CA GLY A 193 -13.00 23.17 -40.76
C GLY A 193 -13.90 24.42 -40.68
N ASP A 194 -13.74 25.42 -41.55
CA ASP A 194 -14.69 26.54 -41.65
C ASP A 194 -16.07 26.07 -42.21
N GLU A 195 -16.14 24.89 -42.84
CA GLU A 195 -17.33 24.36 -43.53
C GLU A 195 -18.53 24.08 -42.62
N SER A 196 -18.31 23.90 -41.31
CA SER A 196 -19.37 23.61 -40.33
C SER A 196 -19.97 24.86 -39.69
N ASN A 197 -19.46 26.07 -39.97
CA ASN A 197 -19.99 27.30 -39.38
C ASN A 197 -21.26 27.76 -40.14
N PRO A 198 -22.46 27.63 -39.55
CA PRO A 198 -23.72 27.96 -40.22
C PRO A 198 -23.83 29.44 -40.60
N ASN A 199 -23.09 30.33 -39.93
CA ASN A 199 -23.04 31.75 -40.28
C ASN A 199 -22.34 32.02 -41.62
N LEU A 200 -21.56 31.06 -42.13
CA LEU A 200 -20.88 31.15 -43.42
C LEU A 200 -21.74 30.68 -44.59
N ALA A 201 -22.87 30.00 -44.35
CA ALA A 201 -23.71 29.44 -45.41
C ALA A 201 -24.33 30.54 -46.31
N ASN A 202 -24.60 31.72 -45.75
CA ASN A 202 -25.22 32.85 -46.44
C ASN A 202 -24.26 34.06 -46.63
N ALA A 203 -22.96 33.89 -46.39
CA ALA A 203 -21.99 34.96 -46.54
C ALA A 203 -21.53 35.10 -48.01
N VAL A 204 -21.71 36.27 -48.60
CA VAL A 204 -21.25 36.61 -49.97
C VAL A 204 -19.85 37.19 -49.99
N GLU A 205 -19.37 37.76 -48.88
CA GLU A 205 -17.99 38.21 -48.71
C GLU A 205 -17.52 37.96 -47.27
N GLY A 206 -16.20 37.80 -47.07
CA GLY A 206 -15.60 37.65 -45.75
C GLY A 206 -14.17 38.14 -45.71
N TRP A 207 -13.82 38.92 -44.69
CA TRP A 207 -12.49 39.53 -44.55
C TRP A 207 -11.95 39.35 -43.14
N ARG A 208 -10.65 39.04 -43.03
CA ARG A 208 -9.94 38.83 -41.76
C ARG A 208 -8.79 39.81 -41.59
N TRP A 209 -8.73 40.47 -40.44
CA TRP A 209 -7.53 41.16 -39.95
C TRP A 209 -6.87 40.33 -38.85
N TRP A 210 -5.56 40.19 -38.92
CA TRP A 210 -4.78 39.54 -37.87
C TRP A 210 -4.45 40.54 -36.77
N LEU A 211 -4.50 40.04 -35.53
CA LEU A 211 -4.29 40.80 -34.32
C LEU A 211 -3.11 40.19 -33.55
N PRO A 212 -1.87 40.51 -33.96
CA PRO A 212 -0.69 39.99 -33.28
C PRO A 212 -0.59 40.58 -31.87
N VAL A 213 -0.04 39.79 -30.94
CA VAL A 213 0.23 40.23 -29.57
C VAL A 213 1.45 39.52 -29.03
N TYR A 214 2.23 40.21 -28.22
CA TYR A 214 3.33 39.65 -27.47
C TYR A 214 3.01 39.68 -25.98
N ILE A 215 3.19 38.54 -25.33
CA ILE A 215 2.84 38.34 -23.93
C ILE A 215 4.06 37.82 -23.18
N GLU A 216 4.40 38.51 -22.10
CA GLU A 216 5.48 38.12 -21.19
C GLU A 216 4.91 37.77 -19.83
N TRP A 217 5.34 36.64 -19.29
CA TRP A 217 4.92 36.14 -17.99
C TRP A 217 6.11 36.20 -17.05
N TYR A 218 5.90 36.82 -15.90
CA TYR A 218 6.89 36.92 -14.85
C TYR A 218 6.41 36.18 -13.62
N GLY A 219 7.34 35.56 -12.92
CA GLY A 219 7.04 34.82 -11.71
C GLY A 219 8.26 34.58 -10.86
N ILE A 220 8.01 34.05 -9.68
CA ILE A 220 9.03 33.55 -8.75
C ILE A 220 8.91 32.03 -8.68
N PRO A 221 10.03 31.28 -8.59
CA PRO A 221 9.95 29.84 -8.35
C PRO A 221 9.12 29.58 -7.10
N LYS A 222 8.20 28.61 -7.17
CA LYS A 222 7.52 28.16 -5.95
C LYS A 222 8.56 27.53 -5.04
N GLU A 223 8.40 27.78 -3.75
CA GLU A 223 9.14 27.04 -2.75
C GLU A 223 8.71 25.57 -2.83
N VAL A 224 9.65 24.71 -3.22
CA VAL A 224 9.44 23.27 -3.16
C VAL A 224 9.45 22.93 -1.67
N PRO A 225 8.44 22.26 -1.12
CA PRO A 225 8.50 21.80 0.27
C PRO A 225 9.67 20.83 0.45
N PRO A 226 10.18 20.67 1.69
CA PRO A 226 11.17 19.64 1.99
C PRO A 226 10.58 18.26 1.68
N ASP A 227 11.45 17.31 1.39
CA ASP A 227 11.08 15.93 1.05
C ASP A 227 11.75 15.00 2.06
N PHE A 228 11.10 14.82 3.20
CA PHE A 228 11.62 13.99 4.28
C PHE A 228 11.26 12.51 4.04
N TYR A 229 11.94 11.60 4.74
CA TYR A 229 11.54 10.21 4.77
C TYR A 229 11.96 9.51 6.05
N ALA A 230 11.26 8.44 6.38
CA ALA A 230 11.57 7.52 7.46
C ALA A 230 11.70 6.09 6.92
N LYS A 231 12.61 5.31 7.50
CA LYS A 231 12.79 3.88 7.23
C LYS A 231 13.04 3.14 8.53
N ILE A 232 12.52 1.93 8.68
CA ILE A 232 12.81 1.06 9.83
C ILE A 232 13.30 -0.31 9.38
N THR A 233 14.31 -0.84 10.08
CA THR A 233 14.92 -2.15 9.82
C THR A 233 15.20 -2.89 11.13
N PRO A 234 14.98 -4.21 11.22
CA PRO A 234 14.35 -5.08 10.21
C PRO A 234 12.85 -4.80 10.04
N LYS A 235 12.28 -5.20 8.88
CA LYS A 235 10.84 -5.01 8.56
C LYS A 235 9.91 -6.00 9.26
N GLN A 236 10.44 -7.14 9.67
CA GLN A 236 9.68 -8.16 10.38
C GLN A 236 10.61 -8.93 11.31
N VAL A 237 10.12 -9.23 12.50
CA VAL A 237 10.78 -10.13 13.46
C VAL A 237 9.76 -11.08 14.05
N GLN A 238 10.20 -12.30 14.36
CA GLN A 238 9.46 -13.21 15.22
C GLN A 238 10.02 -13.14 16.63
N ALA A 239 9.16 -13.13 17.63
CA ALA A 239 9.57 -12.99 19.02
C ALA A 239 8.67 -13.75 19.99
N ASP A 240 9.24 -14.20 21.09
CA ASP A 240 8.46 -14.69 22.23
C ASP A 240 7.86 -13.51 23.01
N PRO A 241 6.66 -13.63 23.60
CA PRO A 241 6.11 -12.59 24.48
C PRO A 241 7.09 -12.22 25.60
N GLY A 242 7.30 -10.92 25.82
CA GLY A 242 8.25 -10.39 26.80
C GLY A 242 9.69 -10.26 26.29
N GLN A 243 10.02 -10.74 25.09
CA GLN A 243 11.35 -10.56 24.51
C GLN A 243 11.59 -9.08 24.16
N LYS A 244 12.72 -8.54 24.63
CA LYS A 244 13.18 -7.20 24.23
C LYS A 244 13.72 -7.25 22.80
N LEU A 245 13.23 -6.35 21.96
CA LEU A 245 13.57 -6.21 20.55
C LEU A 245 14.23 -4.87 20.30
N THR A 246 15.02 -4.80 19.24
CA THR A 246 15.71 -3.58 18.80
C THR A 246 15.58 -3.42 17.30
N PHE A 247 15.25 -2.20 16.88
CA PHE A 247 15.16 -1.78 15.48
C PHE A 247 16.06 -0.56 15.27
N THR A 248 16.47 -0.36 14.01
CA THR A 248 17.14 0.86 13.56
C THR A 248 16.16 1.66 12.71
N ALA A 249 15.86 2.88 13.16
CA ALA A 249 15.12 3.88 12.43
C ALA A 249 16.10 4.82 11.72
N THR A 250 15.95 4.99 10.41
CA THR A 250 16.70 5.95 9.60
C THR A 250 15.75 7.06 9.17
N PHE A 251 16.13 8.30 9.42
CA PHE A 251 15.40 9.47 8.96
C PHE A 251 16.30 10.29 8.05
N GLY A 252 15.75 10.90 7.01
CA GLY A 252 16.55 11.71 6.09
C GLY A 252 15.76 12.76 5.34
N LEU A 253 16.49 13.62 4.64
CA LEU A 253 15.98 14.64 3.73
C LEU A 253 16.53 14.33 2.34
N LYS A 254 15.68 14.16 1.32
CA LYS A 254 16.14 13.79 -0.03
C LYS A 254 17.08 14.85 -0.61
N GLN A 255 18.07 14.40 -1.39
CA GLN A 255 19.09 15.25 -2.01
C GLN A 255 18.51 16.32 -2.98
N GLY A 256 17.29 16.12 -3.47
CA GLY A 256 16.63 17.05 -4.40
C GLY A 256 16.22 18.39 -3.78
N PHE A 257 16.14 18.48 -2.45
CA PHE A 257 15.83 19.73 -1.76
C PHE A 257 17.11 20.57 -1.57
N SER A 258 17.05 21.89 -1.76
CA SER A 258 18.27 22.71 -1.88
C SER A 258 18.75 23.37 -0.58
N LYS A 259 17.97 23.30 0.50
CA LYS A 259 18.24 23.99 1.76
C LYS A 259 18.23 23.02 2.94
N PRO A 260 18.87 23.34 4.07
CA PRO A 260 18.62 22.62 5.31
C PRO A 260 17.17 22.77 5.74
N SER A 261 16.60 21.75 6.38
CA SER A 261 15.25 21.79 6.93
C SER A 261 15.13 21.00 8.22
N ARG A 262 14.20 21.39 9.10
CA ARG A 262 14.01 20.76 10.40
C ARG A 262 12.75 19.91 10.45
N ALA A 263 12.86 18.76 11.10
CA ALA A 263 11.76 17.83 11.29
C ALA A 263 11.69 17.29 12.71
N ARG A 264 10.48 16.96 13.16
CA ARG A 264 10.22 16.25 14.41
C ARG A 264 10.18 14.75 14.14
N LEU A 265 10.98 14.01 14.90
CA LEU A 265 11.09 12.56 14.79
C LEU A 265 10.27 11.89 15.89
N SER A 266 9.65 10.76 15.57
CA SER A 266 8.86 10.00 16.54
C SER A 266 8.89 8.51 16.22
N ALA A 267 8.77 7.69 17.26
CA ALA A 267 8.60 6.25 17.15
C ALA A 267 7.48 5.80 18.09
N TYR A 268 6.76 4.75 17.68
CA TYR A 268 5.62 4.21 18.40
C TYR A 268 5.66 2.68 18.36
N HIS A 269 5.33 2.05 19.48
CA HIS A 269 4.91 0.65 19.51
C HIS A 269 3.40 0.62 19.36
N VAL A 270 2.90 -0.04 18.34
CA VAL A 270 1.48 -0.12 18.04
C VAL A 270 0.96 -1.50 18.43
N VAL A 271 0.10 -1.52 19.44
CA VAL A 271 -0.49 -2.73 20.04
C VAL A 271 -2.00 -2.58 19.99
N ASN A 272 -2.71 -3.56 19.41
CA ASN A 272 -4.16 -3.46 19.15
C ASN A 272 -4.59 -2.15 18.45
N GLY A 273 -3.78 -1.66 17.51
CA GLY A 273 -4.05 -0.42 16.77
C GLY A 273 -3.86 0.88 17.56
N ARG A 274 -3.43 0.82 18.82
CA ARG A 274 -3.13 1.99 19.65
C ARG A 274 -1.63 2.28 19.66
N GLU A 275 -1.27 3.56 19.47
CA GLU A 275 0.13 4.02 19.46
C GLU A 275 0.63 4.32 20.88
N TYR A 276 1.74 3.70 21.27
CA TYR A 276 2.47 3.97 22.52
C TYR A 276 3.83 4.58 22.18
N PRO A 277 4.17 5.79 22.67
CA PRO A 277 5.40 6.47 22.28
C PRO A 277 6.64 5.70 22.76
N VAL A 278 7.63 5.56 21.89
CA VAL A 278 8.91 4.89 22.17
C VAL A 278 10.05 5.89 22.03
N THR A 279 11.03 5.80 22.92
CA THR A 279 12.21 6.67 22.87
C THR A 279 13.10 6.29 21.69
N LEU A 280 13.49 7.30 20.91
CA LEU A 280 14.52 7.21 19.88
C LEU A 280 15.89 7.46 20.53
N GLU A 281 16.75 6.45 20.57
CA GLU A 281 18.13 6.57 21.07
C GLU A 281 19.07 6.94 19.91
N PRO A 282 19.76 8.10 19.91
CA PRO A 282 20.62 8.49 18.80
C PRO A 282 21.77 7.51 18.54
N GLU A 283 22.01 7.16 17.27
CA GLU A 283 23.18 6.38 16.86
C GLU A 283 24.17 7.25 16.08
N SER A 284 25.47 6.97 16.21
CA SER A 284 26.53 7.47 15.32
C SER A 284 26.50 8.99 15.07
N GLY A 285 26.38 9.80 16.13
CA GLY A 285 26.41 11.26 16.03
C GLY A 285 25.09 11.89 15.60
N ALA A 286 24.00 11.14 15.57
CA ALA A 286 22.66 11.70 15.46
C ALA A 286 22.35 12.64 16.65
N PRO A 287 21.63 13.76 16.42
CA PRO A 287 21.24 14.70 17.47
C PRO A 287 20.13 14.14 18.37
N ASP A 288 19.87 14.80 19.51
CA ASP A 288 18.77 14.44 20.42
C ASP A 288 17.40 14.72 19.76
N PRO A 289 16.52 13.71 19.61
CA PRO A 289 15.24 13.85 18.91
C PRO A 289 14.14 14.54 19.74
N LYS A 290 14.41 14.93 20.99
CA LYS A 290 13.46 15.71 21.81
C LYS A 290 13.14 17.08 21.20
N ASN A 291 14.09 17.64 20.45
CA ASN A 291 13.92 18.88 19.69
C ASN A 291 13.84 18.58 18.19
N PRO A 292 13.26 19.48 17.38
CA PRO A 292 13.35 19.38 15.93
C PRO A 292 14.81 19.20 15.47
N VAL A 293 15.03 18.22 14.62
CA VAL A 293 16.34 17.86 14.08
C VAL A 293 16.51 18.51 12.72
N GLU A 294 17.63 19.23 12.51
CA GLU A 294 17.99 19.79 11.21
C GLU A 294 18.69 18.75 10.34
N PHE A 295 18.26 18.64 9.09
CA PHE A 295 18.86 17.79 8.07
C PHE A 295 19.42 18.67 6.95
N GLN A 296 20.64 18.37 6.52
CA GLN A 296 21.18 18.86 5.25
C GLN A 296 20.59 18.04 4.08
N PRO A 297 20.50 18.59 2.86
CA PRO A 297 20.11 17.83 1.68
C PRO A 297 20.91 16.53 1.49
N GLY A 298 20.21 15.41 1.40
CA GLY A 298 20.81 14.07 1.26
C GLY A 298 21.36 13.48 2.56
N GLN A 299 21.20 14.15 3.70
CA GLN A 299 21.66 13.66 4.99
C GLN A 299 20.67 12.67 5.60
N GLU A 300 21.23 11.65 6.26
CA GLU A 300 20.49 10.69 7.08
C GLU A 300 21.01 10.66 8.51
N TYR A 301 20.09 10.42 9.46
CA TYR A 301 20.40 10.09 10.84
C TYR A 301 19.77 8.76 11.23
N LYS A 302 20.47 8.00 12.07
CA LYS A 302 20.02 6.71 12.56
C LYS A 302 19.74 6.76 14.06
N TYR A 303 18.70 6.07 14.47
CA TYR A 303 18.26 5.96 15.84
C TYR A 303 17.90 4.52 16.15
N LYS A 304 18.19 4.10 17.36
CA LYS A 304 17.80 2.81 17.89
C LYS A 304 16.43 2.92 18.55
N VAL A 305 15.57 1.96 18.28
CA VAL A 305 14.22 1.84 18.85
C VAL A 305 14.13 0.52 19.59
N SER A 306 13.84 0.56 20.89
CA SER A 306 13.72 -0.64 21.71
C SER A 306 12.28 -0.81 22.19
N VAL A 307 11.70 -1.99 21.95
CA VAL A 307 10.35 -2.35 22.41
C VAL A 307 10.34 -3.76 23.00
N THR A 308 9.31 -4.10 23.75
CA THR A 308 9.11 -5.45 24.30
C THR A 308 7.97 -6.13 23.55
N ALA A 309 8.20 -7.31 22.99
CA ALA A 309 7.17 -8.08 22.29
C ALA A 309 5.98 -8.36 23.21
N GLN A 310 4.76 -8.15 22.70
CA GLN A 310 3.52 -8.42 23.42
C GLN A 310 3.10 -9.88 23.27
N ASP A 311 1.92 -10.25 23.77
CA ASP A 311 1.37 -11.60 23.60
C ASP A 311 0.48 -11.78 22.35
N GLU A 312 0.45 -10.74 21.52
CA GLU A 312 -0.19 -10.68 20.22
C GLU A 312 0.71 -9.99 19.20
N ASP A 313 0.42 -10.19 17.92
CA ASP A 313 1.11 -9.51 16.83
C ASP A 313 0.97 -7.99 16.99
N SER A 314 2.09 -7.29 16.85
CA SER A 314 2.18 -5.84 17.00
C SER A 314 3.11 -5.26 15.95
N LYS A 315 3.29 -3.93 15.93
CA LYS A 315 4.24 -3.30 15.01
C LYS A 315 4.96 -2.11 15.64
N VAL A 316 6.16 -1.81 15.15
CA VAL A 316 6.88 -0.58 15.48
C VAL A 316 6.72 0.37 14.30
N MET A 317 6.32 1.61 14.55
CA MET A 317 6.13 2.63 13.54
C MET A 317 7.04 3.81 13.83
N VAL A 318 7.67 4.36 12.79
CA VAL A 318 8.50 5.57 12.86
C VAL A 318 7.90 6.64 11.96
N LYS A 319 7.93 7.90 12.39
CA LYS A 319 7.39 9.04 11.63
C LYS A 319 8.33 10.22 11.70
N ILE A 320 8.43 10.95 10.58
CA ILE A 320 9.10 12.25 10.46
C ILE A 320 8.08 13.28 9.98
N ASN A 321 8.11 14.48 10.58
CA ASN A 321 7.20 15.57 10.18
C ASN A 321 7.97 16.89 10.09
N PRO A 322 7.84 17.67 9.01
CA PRO A 322 8.43 19.01 8.93
C PRO A 322 7.91 19.93 10.04
N VAL A 323 8.76 20.84 10.53
CA VAL A 323 8.40 21.80 11.60
C VAL A 323 8.31 23.24 11.10
N ASP A 324 9.10 23.60 10.10
CA ASP A 324 9.17 24.97 9.58
C ASP A 324 8.14 25.26 8.48
N VAL A 325 7.52 24.20 7.95
CA VAL A 325 6.47 24.26 6.94
C VAL A 325 5.37 23.25 7.26
N SER A 326 4.17 23.47 6.73
CA SER A 326 3.03 22.56 6.88
C SER A 326 2.95 21.49 5.79
N GLU A 327 3.80 21.58 4.77
CA GLU A 327 3.80 20.72 3.59
C GLU A 327 5.09 19.92 3.50
N ASP A 328 4.99 18.71 2.95
CA ASP A 328 6.09 17.86 2.53
C ASP A 328 5.90 17.53 1.03
N ALA A 329 6.98 17.37 0.29
CA ALA A 329 6.90 17.02 -1.13
C ALA A 329 6.32 15.61 -1.34
N ASP A 330 6.55 14.69 -0.39
CA ASP A 330 5.99 13.34 -0.41
C ASP A 330 5.63 12.86 1.01
N TRP A 331 4.35 12.92 1.37
CA TRP A 331 3.90 12.41 2.66
C TRP A 331 3.92 10.88 2.76
N SER A 332 4.07 10.15 1.65
CA SER A 332 3.91 8.69 1.63
C SER A 332 5.10 7.94 2.21
N ASP A 333 6.29 8.54 2.25
CA ASP A 333 7.51 7.98 2.85
C ASP A 333 7.92 8.66 4.16
N ASN A 334 7.10 9.58 4.69
CA ASN A 334 7.26 10.19 6.00
C ASN A 334 6.96 9.24 7.18
N SER A 335 6.52 8.01 6.91
CA SER A 335 6.35 6.98 7.92
C SER A 335 6.73 5.62 7.41
N ASP A 336 7.20 4.77 8.31
CA ASP A 336 7.51 3.38 8.01
C ASP A 336 7.22 2.46 9.19
N GLU A 337 6.99 1.18 8.92
CA GLU A 337 6.62 0.19 9.93
C GLU A 337 7.38 -1.13 9.83
N ALA A 338 7.57 -1.76 11.00
CA ALA A 338 8.14 -3.08 11.18
C ALA A 338 7.19 -3.97 11.98
N LEU A 339 6.91 -5.17 11.48
CA LEU A 339 6.01 -6.12 12.13
C LEU A 339 6.73 -6.96 13.19
N ILE A 340 6.06 -7.18 14.31
CA ILE A 340 6.45 -8.13 15.35
C ILE A 340 5.40 -9.24 15.34
N ALA A 341 5.78 -10.39 14.78
CA ALA A 341 4.96 -11.60 14.83
C ALA A 341 5.29 -12.36 16.12
N VAL A 342 4.28 -12.60 16.95
CA VAL A 342 4.48 -13.36 18.18
C VAL A 342 4.47 -14.84 17.85
N ILE A 343 5.49 -15.56 18.33
CA ILE A 343 5.53 -17.01 18.20
C ILE A 343 4.45 -17.59 19.11
N GLN A 344 3.25 -17.79 18.58
CA GLN A 344 2.25 -18.61 19.24
C GLN A 344 2.76 -20.04 19.23
N GLN A 345 3.36 -20.47 20.35
CA GLN A 345 3.69 -21.88 20.53
C GLN A 345 2.39 -22.68 20.44
N GLN A 346 2.17 -23.33 19.30
CA GLN A 346 1.08 -24.28 19.13
C GLN A 346 1.17 -25.28 20.29
N PRO A 347 0.04 -25.62 20.95
CA PRO A 347 0.05 -26.66 21.96
C PRO A 347 0.69 -27.91 21.35
N PRO A 348 1.67 -28.55 22.01
CA PRO A 348 2.51 -29.54 21.36
C PRO A 348 1.67 -30.68 20.82
N THR A 349 1.85 -30.96 19.53
CA THR A 349 1.17 -31.96 18.69
C THR A 349 1.51 -33.42 19.02
N GLY A 350 1.87 -33.73 20.28
CA GLY A 350 2.03 -35.11 20.72
C GLY A 350 0.68 -35.82 20.82
N SER A 351 0.28 -36.58 19.80
CA SER A 351 -0.79 -37.57 19.94
C SER A 351 -0.35 -38.61 20.98
N GLY A 352 -1.11 -38.80 22.05
CA GLY A 352 -0.93 -39.89 22.99
C GLY A 352 -0.82 -41.24 22.28
N GLU A 353 -0.08 -42.15 22.87
CA GLU A 353 0.14 -43.50 22.36
C GLU A 353 -0.88 -44.46 22.98
N LEU A 354 -1.59 -45.24 22.16
CA LEU A 354 -2.54 -46.24 22.64
C LEU A 354 -1.97 -47.64 22.41
N VAL A 355 -1.80 -48.40 23.48
CA VAL A 355 -1.32 -49.79 23.46
C VAL A 355 -2.42 -50.72 23.93
N LEU A 356 -2.66 -51.80 23.18
CA LEU A 356 -3.66 -52.81 23.51
C LEU A 356 -2.98 -54.13 23.87
N GLN A 357 -3.14 -54.58 25.11
CA GLN A 357 -2.57 -55.85 25.58
C GLN A 357 -3.70 -56.82 25.91
N ALA A 358 -3.83 -57.88 25.11
CA ALA A 358 -4.80 -58.95 25.35
C ALA A 358 -4.19 -60.08 26.18
N TYR A 359 -5.04 -60.73 26.97
CA TYR A 359 -4.73 -61.92 27.76
C TYR A 359 -5.76 -63.00 27.47
N SER A 360 -5.32 -64.23 27.26
CA SER A 360 -6.25 -65.34 27.04
C SER A 360 -7.10 -65.58 28.28
N TYR A 361 -8.38 -65.87 28.07
CA TYR A 361 -9.27 -66.26 29.15
C TYR A 361 -8.74 -67.54 29.84
N PRO A 362 -8.55 -67.55 31.17
CA PRO A 362 -8.15 -68.76 31.89
C PRO A 362 -9.32 -69.78 31.87
N GLY A 363 -9.06 -71.03 31.52
CA GLY A 363 -10.14 -72.01 31.37
C GLY A 363 -9.64 -73.43 31.11
N LYS A 364 -10.57 -74.39 31.05
CA LYS A 364 -10.24 -75.78 30.68
C LYS A 364 -10.24 -75.94 29.16
N ASP A 365 -9.27 -76.68 28.62
CA ASP A 365 -9.27 -77.09 27.21
C ASP A 365 -10.31 -78.18 26.91
N LEU A 366 -10.40 -78.62 25.64
CA LEU A 366 -11.29 -79.69 25.18
C LEU A 366 -11.12 -81.03 25.93
N ARG A 367 -9.99 -81.21 26.62
CA ARG A 367 -9.65 -82.41 27.39
C ARG A 367 -9.84 -82.20 28.90
N GLY A 368 -10.36 -81.04 29.32
CA GLY A 368 -10.58 -80.71 30.72
C GLY A 368 -9.35 -80.19 31.47
N ASN A 369 -8.20 -79.99 30.81
CA ASN A 369 -6.99 -79.49 31.47
C ASN A 369 -7.06 -77.96 31.61
N TYR A 370 -6.78 -77.44 32.81
CA TYR A 370 -6.75 -76.01 33.04
C TYR A 370 -5.56 -75.36 32.31
N GLN A 371 -5.86 -74.31 31.56
CA GLN A 371 -4.92 -73.46 30.86
C GLN A 371 -4.90 -72.10 31.57
N PRO A 372 -3.76 -71.66 32.12
CA PRO A 372 -3.63 -70.34 32.72
C PRO A 372 -3.75 -69.25 31.64
N SER A 373 -4.10 -68.04 32.08
CA SER A 373 -4.10 -66.87 31.22
C SER A 373 -2.69 -66.60 30.67
N LYS A 374 -2.59 -66.33 29.37
CA LYS A 374 -1.34 -66.04 28.66
C LYS A 374 -1.45 -64.71 27.91
N PRO A 375 -0.44 -63.83 27.97
CA PRO A 375 -0.44 -62.62 27.17
C PRO A 375 -0.37 -62.96 25.67
N ARG A 376 -1.07 -62.17 24.86
CA ARG A 376 -0.90 -62.14 23.40
C ARG A 376 0.22 -61.16 23.00
N PRO A 377 0.76 -61.25 21.77
CA PRO A 377 1.51 -60.13 21.20
C PRO A 377 0.72 -58.83 21.29
N VAL A 378 1.42 -57.72 21.52
CA VAL A 378 0.82 -56.38 21.60
C VAL A 378 -0.02 -56.10 20.37
N ASN A 379 -1.19 -55.47 20.57
CA ASN A 379 -2.17 -55.13 19.54
C ASN A 379 -2.77 -56.33 18.80
N THR A 380 -2.70 -57.52 19.38
CA THR A 380 -3.39 -58.72 18.88
C THR A 380 -4.30 -59.30 19.94
N ALA A 381 -5.43 -59.87 19.51
CA ALA A 381 -6.37 -60.59 20.35
C ALA A 381 -6.92 -61.82 19.63
N LYS A 382 -7.59 -62.67 20.40
CA LYS A 382 -8.52 -63.68 19.91
C LYS A 382 -9.86 -63.47 20.60
N TRP A 383 -10.90 -64.02 20.00
CA TRP A 383 -12.25 -63.98 20.56
C TRP A 383 -12.24 -64.48 22.00
N SER A 384 -12.94 -63.77 22.88
CA SER A 384 -13.03 -63.93 24.33
C SER A 384 -11.78 -63.58 25.14
N ASP A 385 -10.74 -62.98 24.55
CA ASP A 385 -9.59 -62.49 25.32
C ASP A 385 -9.96 -61.23 26.13
N ASP A 386 -9.40 -61.08 27.32
CA ASP A 386 -9.47 -59.85 28.12
C ASP A 386 -8.43 -58.84 27.61
N VAL A 387 -8.86 -57.67 27.16
CA VAL A 387 -7.99 -56.64 26.60
C VAL A 387 -7.85 -55.47 27.57
N THR A 388 -6.60 -55.09 27.87
CA THR A 388 -6.26 -53.86 28.59
C THR A 388 -5.74 -52.83 27.60
N ALA A 389 -6.47 -51.71 27.46
CA ALA A 389 -6.04 -50.55 26.70
C ALA A 389 -5.30 -49.57 27.63
N THR A 390 -4.09 -49.16 27.23
CA THR A 390 -3.27 -48.18 27.95
C THR A 390 -2.99 -46.98 27.03
N LEU A 391 -3.49 -45.82 27.41
CA LEU A 391 -3.20 -44.55 26.77
C LEU A 391 -2.06 -43.86 27.52
N THR A 392 -0.92 -43.65 26.86
CA THR A 392 0.23 -42.89 27.38
C THR A 392 0.22 -41.49 26.77
N VAL A 393 0.07 -40.46 27.59
CA VAL A 393 0.11 -39.06 27.18
C VAL A 393 1.41 -38.45 27.69
N LYS A 394 2.13 -37.73 26.84
CA LYS A 394 3.36 -37.01 27.24
C LYS A 394 3.04 -35.66 27.86
N LYS A 395 3.94 -35.18 28.72
CA LYS A 395 3.90 -33.86 29.33
C LYS A 395 3.63 -32.75 28.31
N PRO A 396 2.64 -31.87 28.54
CA PRO A 396 2.42 -30.72 27.69
C PRO A 396 3.55 -29.71 27.89
N ARG A 397 3.89 -29.02 26.81
CA ARG A 397 4.73 -27.83 26.82
C ARG A 397 3.76 -26.64 26.88
N PRO A 398 3.81 -25.82 27.94
CA PRO A 398 3.00 -24.63 27.98
C PRO A 398 3.44 -23.68 26.87
N PRO A 399 2.55 -22.84 26.32
CA PRO A 399 2.89 -21.94 25.22
C PRO A 399 3.90 -20.85 25.63
N ARG A 400 4.03 -20.60 26.94
CA ARG A 400 5.04 -19.73 27.55
C ARG A 400 5.26 -20.11 29.01
N GLY A 401 6.37 -19.65 29.56
CA GLY A 401 6.67 -19.76 30.98
C GLY A 401 6.91 -21.19 31.48
N THR A 402 6.58 -21.44 32.75
CA THR A 402 6.87 -22.68 33.46
C THR A 402 5.58 -23.42 33.79
N LEU A 403 5.56 -24.72 33.52
CA LEU A 403 4.45 -25.60 33.85
C LEU A 403 4.34 -25.76 35.37
N ASP A 404 3.15 -25.54 35.92
CA ASP A 404 2.86 -25.71 37.35
C ASP A 404 2.38 -27.13 37.68
N TRP A 405 1.52 -27.68 36.82
CA TRP A 405 0.98 -29.03 36.92
C TRP A 405 0.23 -29.37 35.64
N TRP A 406 -0.02 -30.66 35.42
CA TRP A 406 -0.87 -31.14 34.33
C TRP A 406 -1.55 -32.46 34.68
N GLU A 407 -2.63 -32.79 33.97
CA GLU A 407 -3.41 -34.00 34.21
C GLU A 407 -4.14 -34.48 32.95
N ILE A 408 -4.47 -35.78 32.90
CA ILE A 408 -5.48 -36.31 31.99
C ILE A 408 -6.83 -36.14 32.69
N SER A 409 -7.54 -35.06 32.38
CA SER A 409 -8.80 -34.69 33.03
C SER A 409 -9.96 -35.61 32.63
N SER A 410 -9.94 -36.13 31.40
CA SER A 410 -10.89 -37.13 30.94
C SER A 410 -10.26 -38.04 29.88
N ALA A 411 -10.68 -39.31 29.82
CA ALA A 411 -10.31 -40.24 28.77
C ALA A 411 -11.42 -41.28 28.55
N LYS A 412 -11.80 -41.50 27.29
CA LYS A 412 -12.85 -42.42 26.86
C LYS A 412 -12.33 -43.33 25.76
N LEU A 413 -12.48 -44.63 25.92
CA LEU A 413 -12.10 -45.63 24.93
C LEU A 413 -13.33 -46.06 24.14
N THR A 414 -13.25 -46.02 22.81
CA THR A 414 -14.30 -46.46 21.89
C THR A 414 -13.80 -47.63 21.05
N TYR A 415 -14.58 -48.70 20.98
CA TYR A 415 -14.26 -49.94 20.26
C TYR A 415 -15.52 -50.56 19.64
N PRO A 416 -15.41 -51.54 18.72
CA PRO A 416 -16.56 -52.15 18.06
C PRO A 416 -17.54 -52.82 19.04
N LYS A 417 -18.83 -52.81 18.71
CA LYS A 417 -19.86 -53.48 19.50
C LYS A 417 -20.21 -54.84 18.88
N GLN A 418 -20.31 -55.87 19.72
CA GLN A 418 -20.80 -57.19 19.31
C GLN A 418 -22.16 -57.08 18.60
N HIS A 419 -22.29 -57.77 17.46
CA HIS A 419 -23.56 -57.85 16.73
C HIS A 419 -24.64 -58.53 17.59
N PRO A 420 -25.89 -58.02 17.67
CA PRO A 420 -26.93 -58.60 18.54
C PRO A 420 -27.26 -60.07 18.26
N SER A 421 -27.08 -60.50 17.01
CA SER A 421 -27.25 -61.90 16.57
C SER A 421 -25.93 -62.68 16.45
N PHE A 422 -24.84 -62.17 17.02
CA PHE A 422 -23.57 -62.88 17.06
C PHE A 422 -23.71 -64.16 17.88
N SER A 423 -23.14 -65.26 17.37
CA SER A 423 -22.96 -66.50 18.14
C SER A 423 -21.70 -67.22 17.66
N PHE A 424 -21.14 -68.13 18.45
CA PHE A 424 -19.93 -68.87 18.08
C PHE A 424 -20.06 -69.63 16.73
N GLY A 425 -21.26 -70.16 16.43
CA GLY A 425 -21.56 -70.84 15.17
C GLY A 425 -21.99 -69.91 14.02
N ARG A 426 -22.24 -68.62 14.32
CA ARG A 426 -22.63 -67.60 13.36
C ARG A 426 -21.98 -66.24 13.70
N PRO A 427 -20.66 -66.11 13.56
CA PRO A 427 -19.96 -64.87 13.87
C PRO A 427 -20.31 -63.83 12.80
N LEU A 428 -21.18 -62.88 13.16
CA LEU A 428 -21.55 -61.76 12.32
C LEU A 428 -20.60 -60.58 12.59
N PRO A 429 -20.28 -59.74 11.58
CA PRO A 429 -19.44 -58.57 11.79
C PRO A 429 -20.02 -57.63 12.87
N PRO A 430 -19.17 -56.92 13.64
CA PRO A 430 -19.65 -55.99 14.66
C PRO A 430 -20.57 -54.91 14.08
N GLN A 431 -21.53 -54.46 14.89
CA GLN A 431 -22.48 -53.42 14.51
C GLN A 431 -22.51 -52.30 15.55
N GLY A 432 -21.94 -51.15 15.18
CA GLY A 432 -21.80 -49.98 16.06
C GLY A 432 -20.58 -50.05 16.96
N THR A 433 -20.55 -49.21 17.98
CA THR A 433 -19.43 -49.10 18.93
C THR A 433 -19.91 -49.05 20.38
N VAL A 434 -19.00 -49.35 21.30
CA VAL A 434 -19.14 -49.17 22.74
C VAL A 434 -18.10 -48.15 23.19
N THR A 435 -18.48 -47.27 24.11
CA THR A 435 -17.56 -46.31 24.74
C THR A 435 -17.52 -46.52 26.24
N VAL A 436 -16.32 -46.65 26.79
CA VAL A 436 -16.08 -46.81 28.24
C VAL A 436 -15.13 -45.73 28.75
N ASN A 437 -15.29 -45.31 30.00
CA ASN A 437 -14.35 -44.38 30.63
C ASN A 437 -13.05 -45.10 30.97
N MET A 438 -11.91 -44.45 30.72
CA MET A 438 -10.61 -44.92 31.19
C MET A 438 -10.35 -44.40 32.60
N LYS A 439 -9.69 -45.21 33.42
CA LYS A 439 -9.14 -44.80 34.72
C LYS A 439 -7.94 -43.89 34.48
N VAL A 440 -8.07 -42.62 34.87
CA VAL A 440 -7.01 -41.60 34.77
C VAL A 440 -6.20 -41.51 36.07
N PRO A 441 -4.91 -41.12 36.03
CA PRO A 441 -4.03 -41.11 37.20
C PRO A 441 -4.18 -39.87 38.11
N GLY A 442 -4.95 -38.86 37.68
CA GLY A 442 -5.11 -37.58 38.38
C GLY A 442 -4.03 -36.56 38.03
N ARG A 443 -3.88 -35.53 38.88
CA ARG A 443 -2.92 -34.44 38.71
C ARG A 443 -1.48 -34.89 38.94
N ALA A 444 -0.60 -34.51 38.03
CA ALA A 444 0.82 -34.78 38.07
C ALA A 444 1.63 -33.54 38.45
N ASP A 445 2.79 -33.82 39.05
CA ASP A 445 3.86 -32.84 39.23
C ASP A 445 4.40 -32.40 37.86
N PRO A 446 4.83 -31.13 37.70
CA PRO A 446 5.37 -30.65 36.44
C PRO A 446 6.56 -31.48 35.95
N ASP A 447 7.32 -32.16 36.80
CA ASP A 447 8.44 -33.02 36.38
C ASP A 447 8.02 -34.41 35.90
N THR A 448 6.72 -34.72 35.89
CA THR A 448 6.21 -35.99 35.36
C THR A 448 6.19 -35.96 33.83
N ASP A 449 7.00 -36.80 33.17
CA ASP A 449 7.13 -36.84 31.70
C ASP A 449 5.94 -37.47 30.97
N GLU A 450 5.24 -38.42 31.61
CA GLU A 450 4.10 -39.12 31.00
C GLU A 450 3.04 -39.54 32.02
N LEU A 451 1.79 -39.60 31.57
CA LEU A 451 0.65 -40.09 32.33
C LEU A 451 -0.05 -41.21 31.58
N LYS A 452 -0.55 -42.20 32.33
CA LYS A 452 -1.20 -43.40 31.77
C LYS A 452 -2.65 -43.51 32.21
N ALA A 453 -3.57 -43.52 31.24
CA ALA A 453 -4.97 -43.87 31.46
C ALA A 453 -5.24 -45.31 30.99
N THR A 454 -6.08 -46.06 31.71
CA THR A 454 -6.32 -47.49 31.39
C THR A 454 -7.80 -47.85 31.35
N ALA A 455 -8.18 -48.76 30.46
CA ALA A 455 -9.51 -49.38 30.44
C ALA A 455 -9.38 -50.88 30.11
N LYS A 456 -10.33 -51.68 30.58
CA LYS A 456 -10.45 -53.10 30.25
C LYS A 456 -11.75 -53.36 29.51
N PHE A 457 -11.71 -54.26 28.54
CA PHE A 457 -12.88 -54.77 27.82
C PHE A 457 -12.61 -56.20 27.37
N VAL A 458 -13.65 -56.93 26.98
CA VAL A 458 -13.53 -58.27 26.39
C VAL A 458 -13.64 -58.14 24.88
N GLU A 459 -12.76 -58.81 24.13
CA GLU A 459 -12.92 -58.93 22.67
C GLU A 459 -13.98 -60.00 22.39
N ASP A 460 -15.24 -59.60 22.25
CA ASP A 460 -16.37 -60.51 22.09
C ASP A 460 -17.09 -60.36 20.74
N TRP A 461 -16.57 -59.54 19.84
CA TRP A 461 -17.30 -59.09 18.65
C TRP A 461 -16.81 -59.70 17.33
N ALA A 462 -15.65 -60.35 17.29
CA ALA A 462 -15.13 -60.97 16.07
C ALA A 462 -14.44 -62.32 16.34
N MET A 463 -14.41 -63.17 15.31
CA MET A 463 -13.68 -64.46 15.30
C MET A 463 -12.79 -64.61 14.06
N ASP A 464 -12.37 -63.50 13.46
CA ASP A 464 -11.60 -63.48 12.22
C ASP A 464 -10.28 -64.23 12.36
N GLY A 465 -9.96 -65.12 11.41
CA GLY A 465 -8.83 -66.05 11.49
C GLY A 465 -9.16 -67.44 12.04
N PHE A 466 -10.40 -67.71 12.44
CA PHE A 466 -10.87 -69.05 12.78
C PHE A 466 -11.92 -69.52 11.78
N PRO A 467 -11.72 -70.63 11.04
CA PRO A 467 -12.66 -71.04 9.99
C PRO A 467 -13.97 -71.54 10.60
N VAL A 468 -15.06 -70.78 10.39
CA VAL A 468 -16.42 -71.18 10.80
C VAL A 468 -17.28 -71.32 9.55
N TYR A 469 -17.78 -72.53 9.30
CA TYR A 469 -18.79 -72.78 8.29
C TYR A 469 -20.19 -72.71 8.91
N SER A 470 -21.04 -71.82 8.41
CA SER A 470 -22.45 -71.75 8.81
C SER A 470 -23.28 -72.66 7.94
N MET A 471 -23.85 -73.71 8.53
CA MET A 471 -24.80 -74.58 7.85
C MET A 471 -26.10 -73.84 7.50
N ILE A 472 -26.47 -72.81 8.26
CA ILE A 472 -27.68 -72.00 8.02
C ILE A 472 -27.48 -71.14 6.76
N ASP A 473 -26.32 -70.52 6.62
CA ASP A 473 -26.02 -69.61 5.52
C ASP A 473 -25.34 -70.30 4.33
N GLY A 474 -25.07 -71.61 4.42
CA GLY A 474 -24.44 -72.43 3.38
C GLY A 474 -23.03 -71.99 3.00
N LYS A 475 -22.35 -71.22 3.84
CA LYS A 475 -21.05 -70.58 3.53
C LYS A 475 -20.16 -70.41 4.76
N GLN A 476 -18.88 -70.21 4.51
CA GLN A 476 -17.92 -69.78 5.53
C GLN A 476 -18.21 -68.32 5.92
N LEU A 477 -18.40 -68.06 7.22
CA LEU A 477 -18.81 -66.74 7.72
C LEU A 477 -17.65 -65.87 8.20
N THR A 478 -16.57 -66.48 8.66
CA THR A 478 -15.35 -65.77 9.05
C THR A 478 -14.36 -65.75 7.90
N THR A 479 -13.50 -64.72 7.89
CA THR A 479 -12.31 -64.77 7.04
C THR A 479 -11.33 -65.80 7.59
N GLU A 480 -10.74 -66.62 6.73
CA GLU A 480 -9.58 -67.46 7.09
C GLU A 480 -8.37 -66.63 7.53
N LYS A 481 -8.43 -65.31 7.34
CA LYS A 481 -7.37 -64.36 7.64
C LYS A 481 -7.74 -63.48 8.84
N PRO A 482 -6.78 -63.14 9.70
CA PRO A 482 -6.94 -62.11 10.74
C PRO A 482 -7.42 -60.76 10.19
N LYS A 483 -8.07 -59.96 11.04
CA LYS A 483 -8.59 -58.64 10.68
C LYS A 483 -8.28 -57.59 11.74
N ASP A 484 -8.01 -56.37 11.30
CA ASP A 484 -7.75 -55.21 12.15
C ASP A 484 -9.04 -54.44 12.46
N TYR A 485 -9.23 -54.09 13.73
CA TYR A 485 -10.35 -53.29 14.23
C TYR A 485 -9.83 -52.02 14.92
N PRO A 486 -10.30 -50.82 14.52
CA PRO A 486 -9.84 -49.58 15.15
C PRO A 486 -10.40 -49.45 16.57
N VAL A 487 -9.52 -49.16 17.52
CA VAL A 487 -9.84 -48.77 18.89
C VAL A 487 -9.33 -47.36 19.12
N THR A 488 -10.19 -46.45 19.57
CA THR A 488 -9.87 -45.02 19.68
C THR A 488 -10.06 -44.52 21.11
N ALA A 489 -9.03 -43.93 21.69
CA ALA A 489 -9.11 -43.18 22.94
C ALA A 489 -9.25 -41.69 22.65
N THR A 490 -10.33 -41.06 23.13
CA THR A 490 -10.50 -39.60 23.15
C THR A 490 -10.20 -39.10 24.55
N TYR A 491 -9.31 -38.11 24.71
CA TYR A 491 -8.85 -37.65 26.01
C TYR A 491 -8.62 -36.14 26.06
N THR A 492 -8.76 -35.56 27.25
CA THR A 492 -8.55 -34.13 27.50
C THR A 492 -7.39 -33.94 28.46
N VAL A 493 -6.36 -33.21 28.03
CA VAL A 493 -5.25 -32.78 28.89
C VAL A 493 -5.58 -31.42 29.46
N ARG A 494 -5.52 -31.27 30.78
CA ARG A 494 -5.67 -29.99 31.47
C ARG A 494 -4.36 -29.66 32.16
N TYR A 495 -3.90 -28.42 32.02
CA TYR A 495 -2.63 -28.00 32.59
C TYR A 495 -2.66 -26.54 33.03
N ARG A 496 -1.82 -26.22 34.02
CA ARG A 496 -1.62 -24.85 34.50
C ARG A 496 -0.15 -24.48 34.32
N TYR A 497 0.10 -23.25 33.94
CA TYR A 497 1.42 -22.70 33.82
C TYR A 497 1.43 -21.24 34.26
N HIS A 498 2.61 -20.71 34.52
CA HIS A 498 2.79 -19.31 34.85
C HIS A 498 3.93 -18.68 34.06
N TYR A 499 3.85 -17.38 33.85
CA TYR A 499 4.90 -16.58 33.22
C TYR A 499 4.92 -15.17 33.83
N VAL A 500 6.05 -14.50 33.69
CA VAL A 500 6.26 -13.16 34.23
C VAL A 500 6.01 -12.14 33.13
N VAL A 501 5.21 -11.12 33.43
CA VAL A 501 5.02 -9.92 32.60
C VAL A 501 5.52 -8.72 33.39
N CYS A 502 6.30 -7.85 32.76
CA CYS A 502 6.77 -6.62 33.37
C CYS A 502 6.10 -5.43 32.68
N ASP A 503 5.64 -4.46 33.46
CA ASP A 503 5.11 -3.21 32.97
C ASP A 503 6.23 -2.20 32.60
N GLU A 504 5.83 -1.06 32.06
CA GLU A 504 6.75 0.02 31.66
C GLU A 504 7.54 0.60 32.84
N ASP A 505 6.98 0.55 34.06
CA ASP A 505 7.63 0.99 35.29
C ASP A 505 8.65 -0.04 35.83
N GLY A 506 8.79 -1.18 35.16
CA GLY A 506 9.69 -2.26 35.54
C GLY A 506 9.14 -3.16 36.66
N SER A 507 7.88 -2.97 37.07
CA SER A 507 7.21 -3.86 38.01
C SER A 507 6.77 -5.13 37.27
N CYS A 508 7.24 -6.27 37.77
CA CYS A 508 6.94 -7.58 37.20
C CYS A 508 5.88 -8.31 38.03
N TYR A 509 4.89 -8.91 37.36
CA TYR A 509 3.87 -9.74 37.98
C TYR A 509 3.76 -11.09 37.27
N THR A 510 3.45 -12.13 38.05
CA THR A 510 3.28 -13.49 37.55
C THR A 510 1.83 -13.71 37.17
N ILE A 511 1.59 -14.08 35.91
CA ILE A 511 0.27 -14.49 35.43
C ILE A 511 0.18 -16.01 35.43
N TYR A 512 -0.92 -16.53 35.96
CA TYR A 512 -1.24 -17.96 35.96
C TYR A 512 -2.35 -18.24 34.95
N VAL A 513 -2.13 -19.22 34.07
CA VAL A 513 -3.11 -19.63 33.06
C VAL A 513 -3.40 -21.11 33.23
N THR A 514 -4.67 -21.48 33.16
CA THR A 514 -5.12 -22.87 33.03
C THR A 514 -5.66 -23.07 31.63
N ALA A 515 -5.15 -24.07 30.94
CA ALA A 515 -5.55 -24.43 29.58
C ALA A 515 -5.96 -25.90 29.53
N GLU A 516 -6.75 -26.23 28.51
CA GLU A 516 -7.18 -27.60 28.23
C GLU A 516 -7.14 -27.88 26.73
N ASP A 517 -6.89 -29.13 26.37
CA ASP A 517 -6.82 -29.58 24.99
C ASP A 517 -7.36 -31.01 24.86
N THR A 518 -8.24 -31.25 23.88
CA THR A 518 -8.89 -32.54 23.65
C THR A 518 -8.36 -33.18 22.38
N ARG A 519 -7.92 -34.45 22.49
CA ARG A 519 -7.20 -35.18 21.44
C ARG A 519 -7.71 -36.60 21.31
N THR A 520 -7.27 -37.27 20.24
CA THR A 520 -7.55 -38.68 19.98
C THR A 520 -6.27 -39.47 19.75
N ALA A 521 -6.25 -40.72 20.21
CA ALA A 521 -5.23 -41.73 19.90
C ALA A 521 -5.93 -42.99 19.39
N THR A 522 -5.51 -43.52 18.24
CA THR A 522 -6.12 -44.70 17.62
C THR A 522 -5.09 -45.80 17.44
N GLN A 523 -5.47 -47.02 17.81
CA GLN A 523 -4.68 -48.23 17.60
C GLN A 523 -5.57 -49.34 17.05
N ASN A 524 -5.08 -50.07 16.06
CA ASN A 524 -5.77 -51.25 15.54
C ASN A 524 -5.52 -52.46 16.44
N LEU A 525 -6.59 -53.17 16.79
CA LEU A 525 -6.56 -54.48 17.41
C LEU A 525 -6.72 -55.55 16.33
N LYS A 526 -5.70 -56.38 16.14
CA LYS A 526 -5.74 -57.49 15.19
C LYS A 526 -6.34 -58.73 15.82
N VAL A 527 -7.53 -59.12 15.39
CA VAL A 527 -8.20 -60.37 15.81
C VAL A 527 -7.69 -61.52 14.95
N THR A 528 -7.18 -62.58 15.59
CA THR A 528 -6.41 -63.67 14.95
C THR A 528 -7.02 -65.06 15.12
N GLY A 529 -8.28 -65.15 15.55
CA GLY A 529 -9.07 -66.37 15.56
C GLY A 529 -9.89 -66.52 16.84
N ALA A 530 -10.31 -67.75 17.13
CA ALA A 530 -11.03 -68.10 18.33
C ALA A 530 -10.07 -68.25 19.52
N GLY A 531 -10.40 -67.63 20.66
CA GLY A 531 -9.70 -67.84 21.91
C GLY A 531 -10.20 -69.10 22.63
N THR A 532 -9.95 -69.14 23.94
CA THR A 532 -10.33 -70.28 24.78
C THR A 532 -11.76 -70.08 25.27
N VAL A 533 -12.68 -70.94 24.84
CA VAL A 533 -14.08 -70.86 25.26
C VAL A 533 -14.19 -71.30 26.73
N PRO A 534 -14.83 -70.54 27.62
CA PRO A 534 -15.29 -71.10 28.88
C PRO A 534 -16.33 -72.17 28.54
N TYR A 535 -15.97 -73.44 28.65
CA TYR A 535 -16.96 -74.50 28.65
C TYR A 535 -17.96 -74.20 29.76
N ALA A 536 -19.20 -73.89 29.39
CA ALA A 536 -20.31 -73.94 30.32
C ALA A 536 -20.35 -75.38 30.85
N SER A 537 -20.00 -75.52 32.13
CA SER A 537 -20.18 -76.75 32.88
C SER A 537 -21.64 -77.16 32.91
#